data_AF-A0A0L0GFC6-F1
#
_entry.id   AF-A0A0L0GFC6-F1
#
_cell.length_a   1.000
_cell.length_b   1.000
_cell.length_c   1.000
_cell.angle_alpha   90.00
_cell.angle_beta   90.00
_cell.angle_gamma   90.00
#
_symmetry.space_group_name_H-M   'P 1'
#
loop_
_entity.id
_entity.type
_entity.pdbx_description
1 polymer ?
#
loop_
_entity_poly.entity_id
_entity_poly.type
_entity_poly.pdbx_seq_one_letter_code
_entity_poly.pdbx_strand_id
1 'polypeptide(L)'
;MSWLYDRRWSLTIILRDPEGLDAFRSFLESEYASENLLFWLEIESLKTVQSREQLKKIARSLMAKFFQDEALNISDTERQQFVTMLR
;
A
#
# COMPACT_ATOMS: atom_id res chain seq x y z
N MET A 1 6.51 -7.82 27.86
CA MET A 1 6.90 -7.22 26.57
C MET A 1 6.05 -7.85 25.48
N SER A 2 4.85 -7.30 25.22
CA SER A 2 3.82 -7.92 24.38
C SER A 2 4.04 -7.74 22.87
N TRP A 3 4.96 -6.87 22.46
CA TRP A 3 5.27 -6.62 21.04
C TRP A 3 5.96 -7.78 20.30
N LEU A 4 6.44 -8.80 21.02
CA LEU A 4 7.04 -10.00 20.43
C LEU A 4 6.01 -11.09 20.05
N TYR A 5 4.75 -10.95 20.46
CA TYR A 5 3.76 -12.02 20.32
C TYR A 5 2.85 -11.89 19.10
N ASP A 6 2.76 -10.71 18.48
CA ASP A 6 1.91 -10.51 17.30
C ASP A 6 2.56 -9.56 16.28
N ARG A 7 3.15 -10.15 15.24
CA ARG A 7 3.75 -9.44 14.09
C ARG A 7 2.74 -8.57 13.31
N ARG A 8 1.43 -8.86 13.41
CA ARG A 8 0.39 -8.09 12.70
C ARG A 8 0.09 -6.79 13.44
N TRP A 9 0.14 -6.81 14.77
CA TRP A 9 -0.01 -5.61 15.58
C TRP A 9 1.23 -4.71 15.51
N SER A 10 2.45 -5.28 15.43
CA SER A 10 3.66 -4.46 15.35
C SER A 10 3.70 -3.57 14.10
N LEU A 11 3.29 -4.09 12.93
CA LEU A 11 3.29 -3.29 11.70
C LEU A 11 2.26 -2.15 11.76
N THR A 12 1.04 -2.42 12.21
CA THR A 12 0.00 -1.37 12.31
C THR A 12 0.37 -0.28 13.33
N ILE A 13 1.11 -0.62 14.38
CA ILE A 13 1.65 0.35 15.33
C ILE A 13 2.72 1.21 14.66
N ILE A 14 3.69 0.58 13.97
CA ILE A 14 4.77 1.28 13.24
C ILE A 14 4.19 2.23 12.19
N LEU A 15 3.16 1.82 11.45
CA LEU A 15 2.54 2.64 10.40
C LEU A 15 1.71 3.81 10.94
N ARG A 16 1.34 3.80 12.23
CA ARG A 16 0.60 4.89 12.88
C ARG A 16 1.51 5.88 13.61
N ASP A 17 2.75 5.49 13.86
CA ASP A 17 3.77 6.32 14.49
C ASP A 17 4.58 7.05 13.40
N PRO A 18 4.63 8.40 13.39
CA PRO A 18 5.35 9.14 12.34
C PRO A 18 6.84 8.79 12.25
N GLU A 19 7.51 8.61 13.39
CA GLU A 19 8.94 8.26 13.43
C GLU A 19 9.18 6.82 12.98
N GLY A 20 8.36 5.88 13.45
CA GLY A 20 8.39 4.48 13.01
C GLY A 20 8.09 4.32 11.52
N LEU A 21 7.13 5.09 10.97
CA LEU A 21 6.81 5.09 9.56
C LEU A 21 7.97 5.60 8.71
N ASP A 22 8.61 6.69 9.11
CA ASP A 22 9.74 7.27 8.38
C ASP A 22 10.95 6.32 8.40
N ALA A 23 11.28 5.76 9.57
CA ALA A 23 12.33 4.76 9.69
C ALA A 23 12.06 3.50 8.84
N PHE A 24 10.82 3.01 8.85
CA PHE A 24 10.43 1.85 8.03
C PHE A 24 10.46 2.17 6.54
N ARG A 25 10.06 3.38 6.14
CA ARG A 25 10.17 3.84 4.76
C ARG A 25 11.62 3.90 4.32
N SER A 26 12.52 4.52 5.09
CA SER A 26 13.95 4.59 4.75
C SER A 26 14.57 3.19 4.61
N PHE A 27 14.18 2.25 5.47
CA PHE A 27 14.59 0.85 5.34
C PHE A 27 14.12 0.22 4.02
N LEU A 28 12.85 0.44 3.63
CA LEU A 28 12.36 -0.10 2.36
C LEU A 28 12.96 0.60 1.13
N GLU A 29 13.34 1.87 1.24
CA GLU A 29 14.07 2.58 0.19
C GLU A 29 15.46 1.95 -0.02
N SER A 30 16.17 1.53 1.04
CA SER A 30 17.45 0.83 0.90
C SER A 30 17.32 -0.58 0.30
N GLU A 31 16.15 -1.20 0.46
CA GLU A 31 15.85 -2.55 -0.06
C GLU A 31 15.12 -2.52 -1.42
N TYR A 32 14.98 -1.35 -2.06
CA TYR A 32 14.23 -1.17 -3.31
C TYR A 32 12.81 -1.75 -3.23
N ALA A 33 12.16 -1.58 -2.07
CA ALA A 33 10.84 -2.14 -1.74
C ALA A 33 9.84 -1.07 -1.26
N SER A 34 10.22 0.22 -1.32
CA SER A 34 9.45 1.35 -0.79
C SER A 34 8.11 1.55 -1.48
N GLU A 35 8.02 1.16 -2.75
CA GLU A 35 6.82 1.19 -3.56
C GLU A 35 5.70 0.30 -3.01
N ASN A 36 6.04 -0.80 -2.31
CA ASN A 36 5.06 -1.64 -1.63
C ASN A 36 4.36 -0.89 -0.48
N LEU A 37 5.12 -0.13 0.30
CA LEU A 37 4.57 0.69 1.39
C LEU A 37 3.76 1.86 0.85
N LEU A 38 4.28 2.56 -0.17
CA LEU A 38 3.57 3.67 -0.80
C LEU A 38 2.24 3.21 -1.40
N PHE A 39 2.22 2.07 -2.09
CA PHE A 39 0.99 1.49 -2.60
C PHE A 39 -0.01 1.19 -1.48
N TRP A 40 0.44 0.56 -0.40
CA TRP A 40 -0.41 0.23 0.74
C TRP A 40 -1.03 1.48 1.38
N LEU A 41 -0.24 2.53 1.62
CA LEU A 41 -0.71 3.79 2.22
C LEU A 41 -1.77 4.49 1.35
N GLU A 42 -1.55 4.50 0.03
CA GLU A 42 -2.48 5.08 -0.93
C GLU A 42 -3.82 4.31 -0.94
N ILE A 43 -3.78 2.97 -0.92
CA ILE A 43 -4.97 2.13 -0.79
C ILE A 43 -5.68 2.35 0.55
N GLU A 44 -4.94 2.50 1.64
CA GLU A 44 -5.52 2.74 2.97
C GLU A 44 -6.28 4.08 2.99
N SER A 45 -5.78 5.09 2.29
CA SER A 45 -6.44 6.40 2.15
C SER A 45 -7.78 6.30 1.37
N LEU A 46 -7.93 5.33 0.47
CA LEU A 46 -9.19 5.12 -0.26
C LEU A 46 -10.35 4.74 0.65
N LYS A 47 -10.08 4.15 1.83
CA LYS A 47 -11.12 3.78 2.80
C LYS A 47 -11.87 4.99 3.35
N THR A 48 -11.28 6.18 3.30
CA THR A 48 -11.92 7.42 3.75
C THR A 48 -12.74 8.11 2.66
N VAL A 49 -12.65 7.63 1.40
CA VAL A 49 -13.38 8.20 0.26
C VAL A 49 -14.81 7.68 0.24
N GLN A 50 -15.79 8.58 0.37
CA GLN A 50 -17.21 8.22 0.42
C GLN A 50 -17.86 8.07 -0.96
N SER A 51 -17.34 8.76 -1.99
CA SER A 51 -17.87 8.66 -3.36
C SER A 51 -17.24 7.48 -4.09
N ARG A 52 -18.11 6.58 -4.60
CA ARG A 52 -17.71 5.42 -5.39
C ARG A 52 -17.03 5.82 -6.70
N GLU A 53 -17.46 6.91 -7.32
CA GLU A 53 -16.89 7.45 -8.55
C GLU A 53 -15.48 8.01 -8.30
N GLN A 54 -15.30 8.75 -7.20
CA GLN A 54 -13.99 9.25 -6.80
C GLN A 54 -13.05 8.10 -6.45
N LEU A 55 -13.52 7.09 -5.72
CA LEU A 55 -12.76 5.90 -5.39
C LEU A 55 -12.29 5.18 -6.67
N LYS A 56 -13.19 4.95 -7.64
CA LYS A 56 -12.82 4.35 -8.93
C LYS A 56 -11.78 5.20 -9.68
N LYS A 57 -11.89 6.53 -9.65
CA LYS A 57 -10.93 7.43 -10.32
C LYS A 57 -9.54 7.35 -9.69
N ILE A 58 -9.44 7.44 -8.36
CA ILE A 58 -8.17 7.39 -7.64
C ILE A 58 -7.53 6.01 -7.80
N ALA A 59 -8.32 4.93 -7.65
CA ALA A 59 -7.82 3.58 -7.79
C ALA A 59 -7.26 3.28 -9.20
N ARG A 60 -7.88 3.81 -10.28
CA ARG A 60 -7.31 3.73 -11.63
C ARG A 60 -5.99 4.49 -11.77
N SER A 61 -5.89 5.68 -11.14
CA SER A 61 -4.65 6.47 -11.15
C SER A 61 -3.51 5.76 -10.42
N LEU A 62 -3.80 5.14 -9.28
CA LEU A 62 -2.85 4.33 -8.53
C LEU A 62 -2.39 3.13 -9.34
N MET A 63 -3.31 2.45 -10.01
CA MET A 63 -2.98 1.33 -10.88
C MET A 63 -2.03 1.75 -12.00
N ALA A 64 -2.32 2.85 -12.70
CA ALA A 64 -1.42 3.35 -13.73
C ALA A 64 -0.02 3.64 -13.18
N LYS A 65 0.06 4.30 -12.02
CA LYS A 65 1.34 4.66 -11.37
C LYS A 65 2.17 3.45 -10.95
N PHE A 66 1.56 2.45 -10.30
CA PHE A 66 2.31 1.35 -9.69
C PHE A 66 2.48 0.11 -10.57
N PHE A 67 1.64 -0.04 -11.61
CA PHE A 67 1.66 -1.22 -12.47
C PHE A 67 2.41 -0.98 -13.79
N GLN A 68 2.51 0.26 -14.27
CA GLN A 68 3.25 0.59 -15.51
C GLN A 68 4.77 0.48 -15.33
N ASP A 69 5.30 0.84 -14.16
CA ASP A 69 6.74 0.85 -13.91
C ASP A 69 7.31 -0.51 -13.46
N GLU A 70 6.51 -1.60 -13.50
CA GLU A 70 6.84 -2.91 -12.88
C GLU A 70 7.27 -2.81 -11.40
N ALA A 71 7.03 -1.66 -10.77
CA ALA A 71 7.54 -1.32 -9.46
C ALA A 71 7.01 -2.27 -8.38
N LEU A 72 5.74 -2.68 -8.47
CA LEU A 72 5.18 -3.69 -7.57
C LEU A 72 5.46 -5.11 -8.03
N ASN A 73 6.11 -5.89 -7.17
CA ASN A 73 6.28 -7.33 -7.35
C ASN A 73 4.98 -8.08 -6.98
N ILE A 74 3.95 -7.94 -7.82
CA ILE A 74 2.64 -8.60 -7.70
C ILE A 74 2.37 -9.46 -8.94
N SER A 75 1.77 -10.63 -8.73
CA SER A 75 1.51 -11.59 -9.80
C SER A 75 0.46 -11.09 -10.79
N ASP A 76 0.54 -11.51 -12.06
CA ASP A 76 -0.44 -11.15 -13.09
C ASP A 76 -1.88 -11.50 -12.69
N THR A 77 -2.07 -12.57 -11.92
CA THR A 77 -3.37 -12.97 -11.37
C THR A 77 -3.92 -11.90 -10.41
N GLU A 78 -3.10 -11.45 -9.45
CA GLU A 78 -3.49 -10.39 -8.50
C GLU A 78 -3.75 -9.08 -9.23
N ARG A 79 -2.93 -8.78 -10.27
CA ARG A 79 -3.16 -7.61 -11.13
C ARG A 79 -4.52 -7.67 -11.79
N GLN A 80 -4.88 -8.80 -12.38
CA GLN A 80 -6.15 -8.97 -13.09
C GLN A 80 -7.37 -8.95 -12.15
N GLN A 81 -7.23 -9.49 -10.94
CA GLN A 81 -8.27 -9.42 -9.91
C GLN A 81 -8.54 -7.97 -9.50
N PHE A 82 -7.49 -7.19 -9.26
CA PHE A 82 -7.62 -5.79 -8.87
C PHE A 82 -8.26 -4.95 -9.99
N VAL A 83 -7.85 -5.16 -11.25
CA VAL A 83 -8.49 -4.52 -12.43
C VAL A 83 -9.99 -4.83 -12.49
N THR A 84 -10.38 -6.07 -12.19
CA THR A 84 -11.78 -6.51 -12.24
C THR A 84 -12.61 -5.84 -11.14
N MET A 85 -12.05 -5.65 -9.94
CA MET A 85 -12.73 -4.95 -8.84
C MET A 85 -13.06 -3.49 -9.15
N LEU A 86 -12.32 -2.85 -10.07
CA LEU A 86 -12.48 -1.43 -10.41
C LEU A 86 -13.39 -1.16 -11.63
N ARG A 87 -13.82 -2.22 -12.35
CA ARG A 87 -14.84 -2.10 -13.40
C ARG A 87 -16.21 -1.84 -12.77
#